data_AF-A0A6I6JYG0-F1
#
_entry.id   AF-A0A6I6JYG0-F1
#
_cell.length_a   1.000
_cell.length_b   1.000
_cell.length_c   1.000
_cell.angle_alpha   90.00
_cell.angle_beta   90.00
_cell.angle_gamma   90.00
#
_symmetry.space_group_name_H-M   'P 1'
#
loop_
_entity.id
_entity.type
_entity.pdbx_description
1 polymer ?
#
loop_
_entity_poly.entity_id
_entity_poly.type
_entity_poly.pdbx_seq_one_letter_code
_entity_poly.pdbx_strand_id
1 'polypeptide(L)'
;MKITKTNKNENCSSGVYLSPEESAWWIVSDSAKKENFLDANGEYFLESISKMKPGNWNYKSQRSSNLRHYGPRAQEVYKVFRKG
;
A
#
# COMPACT_ATOMS: atom_id res chain seq x y z
N MET A 1 -7.84 -29.24 5.87
CA MET A 1 -8.26 -27.83 5.86
C MET A 1 -9.28 -27.64 4.74
N LYS A 2 -10.58 -27.58 5.08
CA LYS A 2 -11.64 -27.32 4.09
C LYS A 2 -11.69 -25.81 3.86
N ILE A 3 -11.32 -25.37 2.67
CA ILE A 3 -11.51 -23.98 2.27
C ILE A 3 -12.97 -23.87 1.85
N THR A 4 -13.82 -23.40 2.77
CA THR A 4 -15.21 -23.04 2.45
C THR A 4 -15.15 -21.87 1.48
N LYS A 5 -15.77 -22.00 0.30
CA LYS A 5 -15.93 -20.90 -0.66
C LYS A 5 -16.84 -19.85 -0.03
N THR A 6 -16.25 -18.81 0.54
CA THR A 6 -16.97 -17.60 0.93
C THR A 6 -17.51 -16.93 -0.34
N ASN A 7 -18.77 -16.51 -0.32
CA ASN A 7 -19.42 -15.76 -1.40
C ASN A 7 -18.62 -14.48 -1.69
N LYS A 8 -17.67 -14.56 -2.62
CA LYS A 8 -17.06 -13.38 -3.24
C LYS A 8 -18.18 -12.52 -3.80
N ASN A 9 -18.08 -11.21 -3.64
CA ASN A 9 -18.70 -10.31 -4.61
C ASN A 9 -17.96 -10.53 -5.95
N GLU A 10 -18.36 -11.55 -6.71
CA GLU A 10 -17.68 -12.00 -7.93
C GLU A 10 -17.57 -10.89 -9.00
N ASN A 11 -18.38 -9.83 -8.86
CA ASN A 11 -18.50 -8.72 -9.79
C ASN A 11 -17.68 -7.45 -9.45
N CYS A 12 -16.83 -7.46 -8.42
CA CYS A 12 -15.98 -6.29 -8.16
C CYS A 12 -14.85 -6.22 -9.21
N SER A 13 -15.00 -5.35 -10.21
CA SER A 13 -14.01 -5.11 -11.27
C SER A 13 -12.92 -4.12 -10.86
N SER A 14 -13.21 -3.23 -9.91
CA SER A 14 -12.26 -2.26 -9.36
C SER A 14 -12.64 -1.83 -7.95
N GLY A 15 -11.64 -1.35 -7.19
CA GLY A 15 -11.85 -0.73 -5.89
C GLY A 15 -11.69 -1.66 -4.69
N VAL A 16 -12.50 -1.39 -3.65
CA VAL A 16 -12.45 -2.05 -2.35
C VAL A 16 -13.81 -2.69 -2.05
N TYR A 17 -13.82 -3.86 -1.42
CA TYR A 17 -15.02 -4.50 -0.90
C TYR A 17 -14.83 -4.92 0.57
N LEU A 18 -15.93 -5.10 1.27
CA LEU A 18 -16.01 -5.67 2.61
C LEU A 18 -17.13 -6.70 2.59
N SER A 19 -16.81 -7.96 2.83
CA SER A 19 -17.82 -9.01 2.86
C SER A 19 -18.60 -8.94 4.18
N PRO A 20 -19.84 -9.45 4.23
CA PRO A 20 -20.56 -9.58 5.49
C PRO A 20 -19.68 -10.26 6.55
N GLU A 21 -19.77 -9.75 7.78
CA GLU A 21 -19.03 -10.25 8.95
C GLU A 21 -17.51 -10.01 8.94
N GLU A 22 -16.94 -9.42 7.89
CA GLU A 22 -15.53 -9.04 7.88
C GLU A 22 -15.28 -7.74 8.65
N SER A 23 -14.11 -7.65 9.31
CA SER A 23 -13.69 -6.46 10.05
C SER A 23 -12.60 -5.65 9.35
N ALA A 24 -12.22 -6.01 8.13
CA ALA A 24 -11.11 -5.41 7.39
C ALA A 24 -11.41 -5.27 5.89
N TRP A 25 -10.89 -4.19 5.30
CA TRP A 25 -11.12 -3.81 3.90
C TRP A 25 -10.32 -4.71 2.95
N TRP A 26 -10.93 -5.16 1.85
CA TRP A 26 -10.26 -5.92 0.79
C TRP A 26 -10.10 -5.12 -0.49
N ILE A 27 -8.89 -5.10 -1.03
CA ILE A 27 -8.58 -4.38 -2.27
C ILE A 27 -8.52 -5.38 -3.43
N VAL A 28 -9.14 -5.05 -4.58
CA VAL A 28 -9.01 -5.87 -5.79
C VAL A 28 -7.57 -5.76 -6.31
N SER A 29 -6.81 -6.86 -6.23
CA SER A 29 -5.43 -6.95 -6.71
C SER A 29 -5.16 -8.17 -7.59
N ASP A 30 -6.15 -8.55 -8.40
CA ASP A 30 -6.03 -9.60 -9.41
C ASP A 30 -5.42 -9.03 -10.70
N SER A 31 -4.35 -9.64 -11.20
CA SER A 31 -3.70 -9.21 -12.45
C SER A 31 -4.59 -9.43 -13.68
N ALA A 32 -5.46 -10.43 -13.67
CA ALA A 32 -6.41 -10.66 -14.76
C ALA A 32 -7.50 -9.58 -14.86
N LYS A 33 -7.61 -8.71 -13.84
CA LYS A 33 -8.52 -7.56 -13.79
C LYS A 33 -7.80 -6.22 -14.06
N LYS A 34 -6.53 -6.25 -14.49
CA LYS A 34 -5.71 -5.06 -14.77
C LYS A 34 -5.15 -5.15 -16.19
N GLU A 35 -4.99 -4.01 -16.84
CA GLU A 35 -4.47 -3.90 -18.22
C GLU A 35 -3.54 -2.68 -18.37
N ASN A 36 -2.91 -2.51 -19.53
CA ASN A 36 -1.95 -1.44 -19.84
C ASN A 36 -0.72 -1.43 -18.92
N PHE A 37 -0.12 -2.61 -18.68
CA PHE A 37 1.08 -2.72 -17.88
C PHE A 37 2.27 -2.00 -18.55
N LEU A 38 2.94 -1.15 -17.77
CA LEU A 38 4.22 -0.55 -18.12
C LEU A 38 5.25 -1.00 -17.10
N ASP A 39 6.33 -1.60 -17.59
CA ASP A 39 7.40 -2.06 -16.71
C ASP A 39 8.09 -0.87 -16.04
N ALA A 40 8.33 -1.01 -14.74
CA ALA A 40 9.15 -0.06 -14.00
C ALA A 40 10.63 -0.30 -14.34
N ASN A 41 11.42 0.79 -14.40
CA ASN A 41 12.88 0.66 -14.35
C ASN A 41 13.28 0.21 -12.94
N GLY A 42 13.54 -1.08 -12.78
CA GLY A 42 13.85 -1.71 -11.50
C GLY A 42 15.09 -1.12 -10.83
N GLU A 43 16.14 -0.84 -11.60
CA GLU A 43 17.38 -0.25 -11.06
C GLU A 43 17.11 1.15 -10.49
N TYR A 44 16.44 2.01 -11.25
CA TYR A 44 16.01 3.32 -10.77
C TYR A 44 15.18 3.21 -9.49
N PHE A 45 14.27 2.24 -9.43
CA PHE A 45 13.40 2.06 -8.29
C PHE A 45 14.17 1.64 -7.02
N LEU A 46 15.06 0.64 -7.15
CA LEU A 46 15.90 0.17 -6.04
C LEU A 46 16.89 1.26 -5.58
N GLU A 47 17.52 1.96 -6.51
CA GLU A 47 18.40 3.10 -6.19
C GLU A 47 17.64 4.21 -5.46
N SER A 48 16.43 4.58 -5.91
CA SER A 48 15.61 5.60 -5.25
C SER A 48 15.18 5.17 -3.84
N ILE A 49 14.75 3.92 -3.66
CA ILE A 49 14.41 3.39 -2.33
C ILE A 49 15.63 3.38 -1.40
N SER A 50 16.80 3.01 -1.91
CA SER A 50 18.04 2.98 -1.11
C SER A 50 18.42 4.35 -0.51
N LYS A 51 17.98 5.44 -1.15
CA LYS A 51 18.21 6.83 -0.72
C LYS A 51 17.19 7.32 0.31
N MET A 52 16.11 6.58 0.56
CA MET A 52 15.12 6.94 1.58
C MET A 52 15.68 6.77 2.99
N LYS A 53 15.20 7.59 3.94
CA LYS A 53 15.50 7.45 5.36
C LYS A 53 14.22 7.20 6.15
N PRO A 54 13.58 6.01 5.99
CA PRO A 54 12.39 5.68 6.75
C PRO A 54 12.72 5.75 8.25
N GLY A 55 11.85 6.40 9.01
CA GLY A 55 12.09 6.67 10.41
C GLY A 55 10.90 6.34 11.27
N ASN A 56 11.09 6.54 12.57
CA ASN A 56 10.02 6.50 13.55
C ASN A 56 9.47 7.92 13.76
N TRP A 57 8.16 8.07 13.82
CA TRP A 57 7.53 9.38 13.99
C TRP A 57 6.21 9.26 14.74
N ASN A 58 5.67 10.39 15.18
CA ASN A 58 4.36 10.52 15.81
C ASN A 58 3.63 11.73 15.20
N TYR A 59 2.30 11.71 15.21
CA TYR A 59 1.55 12.90 14.84
C TYR A 59 1.71 13.98 15.91
N LYS A 60 1.66 15.25 15.51
CA LYS A 60 1.73 16.38 16.46
C LYS A 60 0.63 16.35 17.52
N SER A 61 -0.54 15.80 17.20
CA SER A 61 -1.66 15.63 18.12
C SER A 61 -1.49 14.45 19.10
N GLN A 62 -0.57 13.51 18.82
CA GLN A 62 -0.26 12.39 19.70
C GLN A 62 0.72 12.85 20.78
N ARG A 63 0.16 13.35 21.89
CA ARG A 63 0.90 13.94 23.02
C ARG A 63 1.81 12.95 23.75
N SER A 64 1.51 11.66 23.69
CA SER A 64 2.37 10.62 24.25
C SER A 64 3.44 10.21 23.24
N SER A 65 4.71 10.33 23.65
CA SER A 65 5.88 9.90 22.86
C SER A 65 5.93 8.39 22.61
N ASN A 66 5.05 7.60 23.25
CA ASN A 66 5.02 6.15 23.11
C ASN A 66 4.24 5.67 21.89
N LEU A 67 3.42 6.53 21.26
CA LEU A 67 2.70 6.20 20.03
C LEU A 67 3.60 6.46 18.82
N ARG A 68 4.26 5.40 18.33
CA ARG A 68 5.20 5.47 17.22
C ARG A 68 4.61 4.82 15.97
N HIS A 69 4.77 5.51 14.86
CA HIS A 69 4.55 4.99 13.51
C HIS A 69 5.91 4.77 12.85
N TYR A 70 5.94 3.84 11.91
CA TYR A 70 7.13 3.51 11.14
C TYR A 70 6.87 3.68 9.65
N GLY A 71 7.80 4.34 8.95
CA GLY A 71 7.75 4.46 7.50
C GLY A 71 8.26 5.80 6.98
N PRO A 72 8.35 5.96 5.66
CA PRO A 72 8.75 7.21 5.04
C PRO A 72 7.64 8.26 5.18
N ARG A 73 8.03 9.54 5.27
CA ARG A 73 7.10 10.66 5.09
C ARG A 73 6.93 10.96 3.61
N ALA A 74 5.80 11.52 3.21
CA ALA A 74 5.49 11.82 1.81
C ALA A 74 6.58 12.67 1.12
N GLN A 75 7.19 13.62 1.84
CA GLN A 75 8.27 14.47 1.31
C GLN A 75 9.53 13.68 0.98
N GLU A 76 9.83 12.60 1.72
CA GLU A 76 10.98 11.75 1.41
C GLU A 76 10.74 10.92 0.17
N VAL A 77 9.52 10.36 0.03
CA VAL A 77 9.11 9.66 -1.19
C VAL A 77 9.20 10.60 -2.39
N TYR A 78 8.68 11.82 -2.26
CA TYR A 78 8.77 12.84 -3.29
C TYR A 78 10.22 13.18 -3.66
N LYS A 79 11.10 13.34 -2.66
CA LYS A 79 12.50 13.69 -2.89
C LYS A 79 13.24 12.65 -3.72
N VAL A 80 12.96 11.35 -3.54
CA VAL A 80 13.69 10.28 -4.22
C VAL A 80 13.06 9.82 -5.55
N PHE A 81 11.76 10.09 -5.75
CA PHE A 81 11.05 9.67 -6.96
C PHE A 81 10.64 10.80 -7.89
N ARG A 82 10.76 12.06 -7.47
CA ARG A 82 10.60 13.19 -8.38
C ARG A 82 11.66 13.10 -9.47
N LYS A 83 11.21 12.83 -10.70
CA LYS A 83 11.96 13.19 -11.89
C LYS A 83 11.98 14.72 -12.02
N GLY A 84 13.16 15.28 -12.28
CA GLY A 84 13.29 16.68 -12.70
C GLY A 84 12.58 16.91 -14.03
#